data_AF-A0A9D7YFP8-F1
#
_entry.id   AF-A0A9D7YFP8-F1
#
_cell.length_a   1.000
_cell.length_b   1.000
_cell.length_c   1.000
_cell.angle_alpha   90.00
_cell.angle_beta   90.00
_cell.angle_gamma   90.00
#
_symmetry.space_group_name_H-M   'P 1'
#
loop_
_entity.id
_entity.type
_entity.pdbx_description
1 polymer ?
#
loop_
_entity_poly.entity_id
_entity_poly.type
_entity_poly.pdbx_seq_one_letter_code
_entity_poly.pdbx_strand_id
1 'polypeptide(L)'
;MHYRNGREAKNGDKIVQLGSGGAVSAVGVLYDAKPGNDHCNGTIAPIQGPLTTACLCDCLHIDDVAQMLGEKGLDQRPAGK
;
A
#
# COMPACT_ATOMS: atom_id res chain seq x y z
N MET A 1 -11.62 -6.39 -8.38
CA MET A 1 -10.32 -5.70 -8.43
C MET A 1 -9.56 -6.08 -7.17
N HIS A 2 -8.25 -6.30 -7.19
CA HIS A 2 -7.52 -6.89 -6.07
C HIS A 2 -6.21 -6.16 -5.75
N TYR A 3 -5.88 -6.12 -4.46
CA TYR A 3 -4.58 -5.67 -3.95
C TYR A 3 -3.50 -6.73 -4.20
N ARG A 4 -2.24 -6.34 -3.96
CA ARG A 4 -1.05 -7.19 -4.14
C ARG A 4 -1.13 -8.53 -3.39
N ASN A 5 -1.82 -8.56 -2.25
CA ASN A 5 -2.03 -9.77 -1.44
C ASN A 5 -3.29 -10.58 -1.85
N GLY A 6 -3.90 -10.28 -2.99
CA GLY A 6 -5.09 -10.99 -3.50
C GLY A 6 -6.41 -10.58 -2.85
N ARG A 7 -6.42 -9.67 -1.86
CA ARG A 7 -7.66 -9.17 -1.26
C ARG A 7 -8.43 -8.30 -2.25
N GLU A 8 -9.75 -8.44 -2.29
CA GLU A 8 -10.63 -7.57 -3.08
C GLU A 8 -10.50 -6.10 -2.62
N ALA A 9 -10.31 -5.19 -3.58
CA ALA A 9 -10.21 -3.76 -3.39
C ALA A 9 -11.56 -3.06 -3.56
N LYS A 10 -11.86 -2.09 -2.70
CA LYS A 10 -13.10 -1.31 -2.71
C LYS A 10 -12.80 0.18 -2.59
N ASN A 11 -13.53 1.01 -3.33
CA ASN A 11 -13.49 2.46 -3.11
C ASN A 11 -13.92 2.76 -1.66
N GLY A 12 -13.18 3.65 -0.99
CA GLY A 12 -13.31 3.94 0.43
C GLY A 12 -12.31 3.21 1.33
N ASP A 13 -11.57 2.22 0.81
CA ASP A 13 -10.53 1.53 1.59
C ASP A 13 -9.36 2.47 1.93
N LYS A 14 -8.85 2.38 3.17
CA LYS A 14 -7.57 2.98 3.54
C LYS A 14 -6.44 2.05 3.08
N ILE A 15 -5.57 2.55 2.23
CA ILE A 15 -4.54 1.76 1.55
C ILE A 15 -3.15 2.38 1.67
N VAL A 16 -2.15 1.52 1.56
CA VAL A 16 -0.73 1.86 1.41
C VAL A 16 -0.28 1.40 0.04
N GLN A 17 0.27 2.32 -0.76
CA GLN A 17 0.91 1.99 -2.01
C GLN A 17 2.37 1.64 -1.77
N LEU A 18 2.81 0.53 -2.35
CA LEU A 18 4.19 0.07 -2.30
C LEU A 18 4.90 0.38 -3.62
N GLY A 19 6.11 0.91 -3.54
CA GLY A 19 7.08 1.02 -4.62
C GLY A 19 7.96 -0.22 -4.74
N SER A 20 9.06 -0.07 -5.47
CA SER A 20 10.08 -1.11 -5.62
C SER A 20 10.64 -1.56 -4.26
N GLY A 21 10.83 -2.87 -4.09
CA GLY A 21 11.38 -3.44 -2.86
C GLY A 21 10.46 -3.32 -1.64
N GLY A 22 9.18 -2.96 -1.81
CA GLY A 22 8.25 -2.84 -0.69
C GLY A 22 8.28 -1.49 0.05
N ALA A 23 9.03 -0.51 -0.46
CA ALA A 23 9.02 0.85 0.11
C ALA A 23 7.63 1.48 0.05
N VAL A 24 7.20 2.17 1.11
CA VAL A 24 5.92 2.90 1.13
C VAL A 24 6.03 4.15 0.25
N SER A 25 5.19 4.26 -0.78
CA SER A 25 5.18 5.40 -1.71
C SER A 25 4.01 6.35 -1.51
N ALA A 26 2.87 5.87 -1.02
CA ALA A 26 1.71 6.69 -0.68
C ALA A 26 0.83 6.02 0.39
N VAL A 27 0.10 6.82 1.16
CA VAL A 27 -0.90 6.36 2.14
C VAL A 27 -2.16 7.21 2.00
N GLY A 28 -3.33 6.58 1.90
CA GLY A 28 -4.57 7.34 1.76
C GLY A 28 -5.82 6.50 1.57
N VAL A 29 -6.90 7.12 1.09
CA VAL A 29 -8.18 6.45 0.76
C VAL A 29 -8.26 6.21 -0.74
N LEU A 30 -8.58 4.98 -1.16
CA LEU A 30 -8.84 4.64 -2.56
C LEU A 30 -10.18 5.24 -3.03
N TYR A 31 -10.20 5.89 -4.19
CA TYR A 31 -11.43 6.34 -4.84
C TYR A 31 -11.35 6.24 -6.37
N ASP A 32 -12.51 6.32 -7.04
CA ASP A 32 -12.68 6.24 -8.50
C ASP A 32 -12.13 4.98 -9.20
N ALA A 33 -11.78 3.93 -8.46
CA ALA A 33 -11.38 2.68 -9.06
C ALA A 33 -12.57 1.95 -9.69
N LYS A 34 -12.36 1.36 -10.87
CA LYS A 34 -13.38 0.65 -11.65
C LYS A 34 -13.25 -0.87 -11.50
N PRO A 35 -14.35 -1.62 -11.32
CA PRO A 35 -14.31 -3.09 -11.26
C PRO A 35 -13.64 -3.71 -12.49
N GLY A 36 -12.98 -4.85 -12.31
CA GLY A 36 -12.33 -5.61 -13.39
C GLY A 36 -10.91 -5.18 -13.78
N ASN A 37 -10.40 -4.06 -13.24
CA ASN A 37 -9.03 -3.61 -13.49
C ASN A 37 -8.20 -3.55 -12.20
N ASP A 38 -7.02 -4.18 -12.21
CA ASP A 38 -6.07 -4.21 -11.08
C ASP A 38 -4.79 -3.41 -11.37
N HIS A 39 -4.70 -2.83 -12.56
CA HIS A 39 -3.52 -2.11 -13.05
C HIS A 39 -3.86 -0.63 -13.29
N CYS A 40 -3.14 0.27 -12.61
CA CYS A 40 -3.29 1.73 -12.75
C CYS A 40 -4.76 2.19 -12.68
N ASN A 41 -5.44 1.85 -11.58
CA ASN A 41 -6.88 2.02 -11.45
C ASN A 41 -7.24 2.81 -10.17
N GLY A 42 -8.03 3.87 -10.36
CA GLY A 42 -8.42 4.80 -9.29
C GLY A 42 -7.33 5.78 -8.87
N THR A 43 -7.61 6.54 -7.82
CA THR A 43 -6.71 7.54 -7.24
C THR A 43 -6.67 7.37 -5.71
N ILE A 44 -5.58 7.83 -5.08
CA ILE A 44 -5.39 7.81 -3.62
C ILE A 44 -5.59 9.22 -3.08
N ALA A 45 -6.63 9.43 -2.27
CA ALA A 45 -6.82 10.67 -1.55
C ALA A 45 -5.89 10.66 -0.34
N PRO A 46 -4.88 11.55 -0.26
CA PRO A 46 -3.87 11.49 0.79
C PRO A 46 -4.50 11.74 2.16
N ILE A 47 -4.16 10.89 3.13
CA ILE A 47 -4.45 11.15 4.54
C ILE A 47 -3.17 11.73 5.14
N GLN A 48 -3.06 13.05 5.19
CA GLN A 48 -2.00 13.70 5.98
C GLN A 48 -2.47 13.80 7.43
N GLY A 49 -1.84 13.03 8.32
CA GLY A 49 -1.98 13.26 9.75
C GLY A 49 -1.37 14.60 10.15
N PRO A 50 -1.85 15.24 11.23
CA PRO A 50 -1.12 16.36 11.83
C PRO A 50 0.31 15.94 12.19
N LEU A 51 1.22 16.91 12.39
CA LEU A 51 2.55 16.64 12.93
C LEU A 51 2.41 15.77 14.19
N THR A 52 2.85 14.52 14.10
CA THR A 52 2.66 13.50 15.12
C THR A 52 4.03 13.15 15.71
N THR A 53 4.13 13.14 17.03
CA THR A 53 5.35 12.70 17.73
C THR A 53 5.55 11.20 17.52
N ALA A 54 6.76 10.79 17.15
CA ALA A 54 7.10 9.38 17.01
C ALA A 54 7.28 8.72 18.39
N CYS A 55 6.40 7.78 18.80
CA CYS A 55 6.79 6.79 19.81
C CYS A 55 7.67 5.76 19.10
N LEU A 56 8.96 5.74 19.41
CA LEU A 56 9.89 4.77 18.81
C LEU A 56 9.49 3.32 19.14
N CYS A 57 8.73 3.11 20.21
CA CYS A 57 8.12 1.83 20.56
C CYS A 57 7.14 1.29 19.52
N ASP A 58 6.48 2.18 18.77
CA ASP A 58 5.45 1.88 17.77
C ASP A 58 5.97 2.09 16.33
N CYS A 59 7.25 2.45 16.18
CA CYS A 59 7.87 2.69 14.87
C CYS A 59 8.71 1.49 14.45
N LEU A 60 8.70 1.19 13.16
CA LEU A 60 9.64 0.26 12.54
C LEU A 60 10.53 1.00 11.54
N HIS A 61 11.78 0.55 11.39
CA HIS A 61 12.65 1.06 10.34
C HIS A 61 12.10 0.62 8.98
N ILE A 62 12.22 1.48 7.96
CA ILE A 62 11.63 1.22 6.64
C ILE A 62 12.22 -0.03 5.96
N ASP A 63 13.51 -0.28 6.15
CA ASP A 63 14.19 -1.46 5.58
C ASP A 63 13.71 -2.76 6.23
N ASP A 64 13.43 -2.74 7.54
CA ASP A 64 12.88 -3.91 8.24
C ASP A 64 11.47 -4.23 7.72
N VAL A 65 10.65 -3.20 7.49
CA VAL A 65 9.31 -3.37 6.88
C VAL A 65 9.43 -3.93 5.46
N ALA A 66 10.36 -3.41 4.66
CA ALA A 66 10.62 -3.91 3.31
C ALA A 66 11.02 -5.40 3.32
N GLN A 67 11.91 -5.80 4.23
CA GLN A 67 12.30 -7.20 4.40
C GLN A 67 11.10 -8.08 4.81
N MET A 68 10.31 -7.66 5.81
CA MET A 68 9.11 -8.40 6.25
C MET A 68 8.06 -8.57 5.14
N LEU A 69 7.93 -7.56 4.26
CA LEU A 69 7.07 -7.66 3.08
C LEU A 69 7.65 -8.68 2.08
N GLY A 70 8.96 -8.69 1.88
CA GLY A 70 9.67 -9.65 1.03
C GLY A 70 9.51 -11.10 1.48
N GLU A 71 9.55 -11.36 2.79
CA GLU A 71 9.29 -12.70 3.37
C GLU A 71 7.90 -13.25 3.00
N LYS A 72 6.94 -12.35 2.71
CA LYS A 72 5.58 -12.71 2.28
C LYS A 72 5.37 -12.60 0.76
N GLY A 73 6.44 -12.33 -0.01
CA GLY A 73 6.37 -12.11 -1.46
C GLY A 73 5.61 -10.84 -1.86
N LEU A 74 5.44 -9.90 -0.94
CA LEU A 74 4.72 -8.63 -1.16
C LEU A 74 5.65 -7.49 -1.60
N ASP A 75 6.91 -7.78 -1.86
CA ASP A 75 7.93 -6.89 -2.43
C ASP A 75 7.94 -6.93 -3.97
N GLN A 76 7.47 -8.02 -4.58
CA GLN A 76 7.41 -8.24 -6.04
C GLN A 76 6.02 -8.07 -6.64
N ARG A 77 5.92 -7.46 -7.84
CA ARG A 77 4.60 -7.24 -8.48
C ARG A 77 4.00 -8.61 -8.82
N PRO A 78 2.68 -8.80 -8.66
CA PRO A 78 2.06 -10.06 -9.06
C PRO A 78 2.27 -10.28 -10.57
N ALA A 79 2.52 -11.53 -10.98
CA ALA A 79 2.75 -11.85 -12.38
C ALA A 79 1.53 -11.43 -13.25
N GLY A 80 1.79 -10.76 -14.37
CA GLY A 80 0.75 -10.27 -15.29
C GLY A 80 -0.03 -9.04 -14.80
N LYS A 81 0.47 -8.32 -13.79
CA LYS A 81 -0.11 -7.09 -13.23
C LYS A 81 0.86 -5.92 -13.23
#